data_AF-A0A7S2LTQ8-F1
#
_entry.id   AF-A0A7S2LTQ8-F1
#
_cell.length_a   1.000
_cell.length_b   1.000
_cell.length_c   1.000
_cell.angle_alpha   90.00
_cell.angle_beta   90.00
_cell.angle_gamma   90.00
#
_symmetry.space_group_name_H-M   'P 1'
#
loop_
_entity.id
_entity.type
_entity.pdbx_description
1 polymer ?
#
loop_
_entity_poly.entity_id
_entity_poly.type
_entity_poly.pdbx_seq_one_letter_code
_entity_poly.pdbx_strand_id
1 'polypeptide(L)'
;LECICPALSSGQVHVSVESKEDNTAAQNTLILAVREMPHVTGLSPASGPINGNTLVSISGSGFQQNFSPQDDYTFYCRFGERSLILADVKSNSELACVSPPSLILTDVTFTLAWGNRYNS
;
A
#
# COMPACT_ATOMS: atom_id res chain seq x y z
N LEU A 1 23.59 -19.54 -7.91
CA LEU A 1 22.22 -20.07 -7.81
C LEU A 1 21.27 -18.88 -7.88
N GLU A 2 20.69 -18.63 -9.05
CA GLU A 2 19.58 -17.69 -9.21
C GLU A 2 18.35 -18.54 -9.52
N CYS A 3 17.27 -18.29 -8.79
CA CYS A 3 15.99 -18.97 -9.00
C CYS A 3 14.94 -17.91 -9.28
N ILE A 4 14.15 -18.11 -10.34
CA ILE A 4 13.12 -17.16 -10.75
C ILE A 4 11.85 -17.47 -9.97
N CYS A 5 11.34 -16.47 -9.24
CA CYS A 5 10.11 -16.59 -8.49
C CYS A 5 8.90 -16.64 -9.46
N PRO A 6 8.08 -17.71 -9.45
CA PRO A 6 6.89 -17.78 -10.29
C PRO A 6 5.82 -16.77 -9.82
N ALA A 7 4.76 -16.59 -10.62
CA ALA A 7 3.61 -15.79 -10.22
C ALA A 7 2.95 -16.41 -8.98
N LEU A 8 3.23 -15.85 -7.81
CA LEU A 8 2.64 -16.24 -6.54
C LEU A 8 1.39 -15.40 -6.26
N SER A 9 0.38 -16.01 -5.65
CA SER A 9 -0.78 -15.29 -5.12
C SER A 9 -0.40 -14.48 -3.89
N SER A 10 -1.05 -13.32 -3.67
CA SER A 10 -0.85 -12.50 -2.47
C SER A 10 -0.99 -13.33 -1.20
N GLY A 11 0.00 -13.27 -0.31
CA GLY A 11 0.02 -14.05 0.92
C GLY A 11 1.42 -14.39 1.42
N GLN A 12 1.48 -15.08 2.55
CA GLN A 12 2.72 -15.61 3.11
C GLN A 12 3.00 -16.99 2.49
N VAL A 13 4.10 -17.10 1.76
CA VAL A 13 4.56 -18.35 1.16
C VAL A 13 5.78 -18.84 1.93
N HIS A 14 5.72 -20.08 2.40
CA HIS A 14 6.83 -20.71 3.10
C HIS A 14 7.78 -21.30 2.05
N VAL A 15 9.01 -20.79 2.01
CA VAL A 15 10.05 -21.24 1.09
C VAL A 15 11.11 -21.96 1.89
N SER A 16 11.19 -23.28 1.75
CA SER A 16 12.27 -24.08 2.33
C SER A 16 13.37 -24.30 1.30
N VAL A 17 14.60 -23.92 1.64
CA VAL A 17 15.79 -24.24 0.85
C VAL A 17 16.50 -25.40 1.54
N GLU A 18 16.66 -26.50 0.81
CA GLU A 18 17.44 -27.66 1.25
C GLU A 18 18.75 -27.71 0.47
N SER A 19 19.88 -27.62 1.17
CA SER A 19 21.19 -27.88 0.59
C SER A 19 21.71 -29.21 1.13
N LYS A 20 22.01 -30.14 0.22
CA LYS A 20 22.59 -31.44 0.56
C LYS A 20 24.06 -31.45 0.13
N GLU A 21 24.96 -31.30 1.10
CA GLU A 21 26.38 -31.60 0.94
C GLU A 21 26.73 -32.78 1.86
N ASP A 22 27.34 -33.83 1.30
CA ASP A 22 27.88 -35.00 1.99
C ASP A 22 27.06 -35.51 3.20
N ASN A 23 25.80 -35.93 2.94
CA ASN A 23 24.87 -36.49 3.94
C ASN A 23 24.41 -35.57 5.08
N THR A 24 24.85 -34.31 5.12
CA THR A 24 24.26 -33.26 5.95
C THR A 24 23.28 -32.43 5.13
N ALA A 25 21.98 -32.56 5.41
CA ALA A 25 20.95 -31.69 4.87
C ALA A 25 20.81 -30.46 5.78
N ALA A 26 21.20 -29.28 5.28
CA ALA A 26 20.83 -28.02 5.93
C ALA A 26 19.52 -27.54 5.33
N GLN A 27 18.51 -27.37 6.18
CA GLN A 27 17.20 -26.83 5.80
C GLN A 27 17.06 -25.43 6.39
N ASN A 28 16.84 -24.43 5.54
CA ASN A 28 16.51 -23.08 5.98
C ASN A 28 15.12 -22.71 5.47
N THR A 29 14.24 -22.27 6.38
CA THR A 29 12.88 -21.87 6.04
C THR A 29 12.79 -20.35 6.06
N LEU A 30 12.46 -19.78 4.91
CA LEU A 30 12.23 -18.35 4.71
C LEU A 30 10.74 -18.13 4.49
N ILE A 31 10.21 -17.03 5.01
CA ILE A 31 8.84 -16.60 4.72
C ILE A 31 8.93 -15.53 3.64
N LEU A 32 8.38 -15.83 2.48
CA LEU A 32 8.24 -14.89 1.38
C LEU A 32 6.85 -14.24 1.48
N ALA A 33 6.80 -12.95 1.76
CA ALA A 33 5.56 -12.18 1.72
C ALA A 33 5.34 -11.64 0.31
N VAL A 34 4.32 -12.17 -0.36
CA VAL A 34 3.90 -11.73 -1.70
C VAL A 34 2.79 -10.72 -1.52
N ARG A 35 3.01 -9.51 -2.02
CA ARG A 35 2.07 -8.38 -1.89
C ARG A 35 1.52 -8.00 -3.26
N GLU A 36 0.24 -7.67 -3.29
CA GLU A 36 -0.35 -6.94 -4.39
C GLU A 36 0.03 -5.46 -4.26
N MET A 37 0.20 -4.76 -5.38
CA MET A 37 0.33 -3.31 -5.32
C MET A 37 -1.05 -2.69 -5.14
N PRO A 38 -1.20 -1.68 -4.26
CA PRO A 38 -2.46 -0.97 -4.14
C PRO A 38 -2.79 -0.29 -5.47
N HIS A 39 -4.01 -0.50 -5.94
CA HIS A 39 -4.48 0.06 -7.20
C HIS A 39 -5.73 0.89 -6.95
N VAL A 40 -5.72 2.16 -7.37
CA VAL A 40 -6.86 3.06 -7.25
C VAL A 40 -7.70 2.96 -8.51
N THR A 41 -8.99 2.67 -8.37
CA THR A 41 -9.94 2.62 -9.49
C THR A 41 -10.72 3.92 -9.63
N GLY A 42 -10.93 4.65 -8.53
CA GLY A 42 -11.63 5.93 -8.57
C GLY A 42 -11.59 6.67 -7.24
N LEU A 43 -12.07 7.91 -7.27
CA LEU A 43 -12.23 8.75 -6.10
C LEU A 43 -13.49 9.61 -6.24
N SER A 44 -14.19 9.85 -5.14
CA SER A 44 -15.43 10.62 -5.11
C SER A 44 -15.62 11.32 -3.75
N PRO A 45 -15.97 12.62 -3.73
CA PRO A 45 -16.08 13.50 -4.89
C PRO A 45 -14.69 13.93 -5.42
N ALA A 46 -14.59 14.11 -6.74
CA ALA A 46 -13.35 14.59 -7.39
C ALA A 46 -13.14 16.11 -7.27
N SER A 47 -14.14 16.83 -6.77
CA SER A 47 -14.13 18.28 -6.60
C SER A 47 -14.75 18.66 -5.26
N GLY A 48 -14.24 19.72 -4.64
CA GLY A 48 -14.76 20.24 -3.38
C GLY A 48 -14.51 21.74 -3.24
N PRO A 49 -15.05 22.37 -2.19
CA PRO A 49 -14.81 23.77 -1.88
C PRO A 49 -13.32 24.07 -1.62
N ILE A 50 -12.91 25.30 -1.93
CA ILE A 50 -11.55 25.82 -1.66
C ILE A 50 -11.17 25.74 -0.17
N ASN A 51 -12.17 25.84 0.72
CA ASN A 51 -11.98 25.74 2.17
C ASN A 51 -11.56 24.32 2.62
N GLY A 52 -11.56 23.33 1.72
CA GLY A 52 -11.23 21.94 2.05
C GLY A 52 -12.34 21.27 2.84
N ASN A 53 -11.95 20.38 3.76
CA ASN A 53 -12.83 19.60 4.62
C ASN A 53 -13.82 18.71 3.87
N THR A 54 -13.49 18.31 2.64
CA THR A 54 -14.32 17.39 1.86
C THR A 54 -13.86 15.96 2.14
N LEU A 55 -14.78 15.09 2.56
CA LEU A 55 -14.48 13.67 2.68
C LEU A 55 -14.42 13.05 1.30
N VAL A 56 -13.22 12.69 0.85
CA VAL A 56 -12.97 11.98 -0.40
C VAL A 56 -12.91 10.49 -0.09
N SER A 57 -13.83 9.72 -0.67
CA SER A 57 -13.76 8.25 -0.70
C SER A 57 -12.98 7.81 -1.93
N ILE A 58 -12.02 6.90 -1.73
CA ILE A 58 -11.15 6.35 -2.76
C ILE A 58 -11.45 4.87 -2.85
N SER A 59 -11.86 4.44 -4.03
CA SER A 59 -12.12 3.05 -4.35
C SER A 59 -10.93 2.43 -5.06
N GLY A 60 -10.67 1.15 -4.80
CA GLY A 60 -9.52 0.45 -5.36
C GLY A 60 -9.39 -0.98 -4.89
N SER A 61 -8.17 -1.47 -4.81
CA SER A 61 -7.83 -2.81 -4.33
C SER A 61 -6.44 -2.83 -3.70
N GLY A 62 -6.21 -3.74 -2.77
CA GLY A 62 -4.90 -3.94 -2.15
C GLY A 62 -4.58 -2.95 -1.02
N PHE A 63 -5.59 -2.27 -0.45
CA PHE A 63 -5.41 -1.32 0.65
C PHE A 63 -5.25 -1.96 2.02
N GLN A 64 -5.50 -3.27 2.15
CA GLN A 64 -5.42 -3.96 3.44
C GLN A 64 -4.59 -5.24 3.30
N GLN A 65 -3.27 -5.06 3.32
CA GLN A 65 -2.28 -6.14 3.16
C GLN A 65 -1.36 -6.24 4.37
N ASN A 66 -1.97 -6.38 5.54
CA ASN A 66 -1.24 -6.63 6.78
C ASN A 66 -0.95 -8.13 6.88
N PHE A 67 -0.09 -8.63 5.98
CA PHE A 67 0.26 -10.04 5.95
C PHE A 67 1.23 -10.43 7.06
N SER A 68 1.95 -9.47 7.65
CA SER A 68 2.85 -9.70 8.78
C SER A 68 2.62 -8.66 9.89
N PRO A 69 2.82 -9.01 11.17
CA PRO A 69 2.83 -8.03 12.27
C PRO A 69 3.90 -6.93 12.15
N GLN A 70 4.87 -7.09 11.24
CA GLN A 70 5.92 -6.11 10.94
C GLN A 70 5.51 -5.12 9.83
N ASP A 71 4.35 -5.33 9.22
CA ASP A 71 3.85 -4.56 8.10
C ASP A 71 2.94 -3.43 8.58
N ASP A 72 3.54 -2.41 9.19
CA ASP A 72 2.83 -1.18 9.60
C ASP A 72 2.79 -0.21 8.41
N TYR A 73 2.03 -0.57 7.38
CA TYR A 73 1.81 0.27 6.22
C TYR A 73 0.75 1.32 6.52
N THR A 74 1.09 2.56 6.26
CA THR A 74 0.17 3.68 6.38
C THR A 74 -0.06 4.30 5.01
N PHE A 75 -1.32 4.55 4.67
CA PHE A 75 -1.70 5.23 3.44
C PHE A 75 -1.81 6.74 3.68
N TYR A 76 -1.38 7.50 2.68
CA TYR A 76 -1.40 8.95 2.67
C TYR A 76 -2.02 9.45 1.37
N CYS A 77 -3.06 10.25 1.48
CA CYS A 77 -3.61 11.00 0.37
C CYS A 77 -2.79 12.26 0.15
N ARG A 78 -2.07 12.33 -0.96
CA ARG A 78 -1.36 13.54 -1.37
C ARG A 78 -2.25 14.36 -2.31
N PHE A 79 -2.58 15.57 -1.88
CA PHE A 79 -3.29 16.58 -2.66
C PHE A 79 -2.29 17.65 -3.12
N GLY A 80 -1.90 17.60 -4.39
CA GLY A 80 -0.88 18.47 -4.96
C GLY A 80 0.53 18.12 -4.49
N GLU A 81 1.38 19.13 -4.34
CA GLU A 81 2.81 18.95 -4.00
C GLU A 81 3.13 19.04 -2.51
N ARG A 82 2.29 19.72 -1.71
CA ARG A 82 2.58 19.99 -0.29
C ARG A 82 1.65 19.28 0.69
N SER A 83 0.43 18.95 0.28
CA SER A 83 -0.56 18.47 1.23
C SER A 83 -0.56 16.95 1.28
N LEU A 84 -0.09 16.40 2.38
CA LEU A 84 -0.08 14.97 2.65
C LEU A 84 -0.99 14.69 3.85
N ILE A 85 -2.08 13.98 3.62
CA ILE A 85 -3.11 13.70 4.63
C ILE A 85 -3.13 12.20 4.90
N LEU A 86 -3.26 11.82 6.17
CA LEU A 86 -3.44 10.42 6.55
C LEU A 86 -4.74 9.87 5.97
N ALA A 87 -4.67 8.76 5.25
CA ALA A 87 -5.86 8.06 4.77
C ALA A 87 -6.37 7.09 5.84
N ASP A 88 -7.68 7.11 6.05
CA ASP A 88 -8.41 6.20 6.91
C ASP A 88 -8.84 4.98 6.09
N VAL A 89 -8.20 3.85 6.36
CA VAL A 89 -8.46 2.59 5.64
C VAL A 89 -9.77 1.99 6.15
N LYS A 90 -10.81 2.00 5.32
CA LYS A 90 -12.11 1.40 5.67
C LYS A 90 -12.14 -0.09 5.32
N SER A 91 -11.62 -0.45 4.16
CA SER A 91 -11.56 -1.84 3.68
C SER A 91 -10.40 -2.04 2.69
N ASN A 92 -10.17 -3.28 2.25
CA ASN A 92 -9.18 -3.59 1.21
C ASN A 92 -9.42 -2.84 -0.12
N SER A 93 -10.64 -2.36 -0.36
CA SER A 93 -11.02 -1.65 -1.58
C SER A 93 -11.54 -0.23 -1.34
N GLU A 94 -11.47 0.27 -0.10
CA GLU A 94 -11.97 1.59 0.25
C GLU A 94 -11.07 2.32 1.25
N LEU A 95 -10.66 3.52 0.87
CA LEU A 95 -9.94 4.48 1.71
C LEU A 95 -10.78 5.76 1.83
N ALA A 96 -10.66 6.46 2.94
CA ALA A 96 -11.27 7.76 3.13
C ALA A 96 -10.22 8.78 3.54
N CYS A 97 -10.21 9.97 2.96
CA CYS A 97 -9.37 11.05 3.42
C CYS A 97 -10.04 12.41 3.27
N VAL A 98 -9.62 13.35 4.10
CA VAL A 98 -10.22 14.69 4.14
C VAL A 98 -9.36 15.63 3.32
N SER A 99 -9.96 16.31 2.33
CA SER A 99 -9.26 17.30 1.53
C SER A 99 -8.83 18.48 2.41
N PRO A 100 -7.58 18.95 2.28
CA PRO A 100 -7.13 20.15 2.97
C PRO A 100 -7.64 21.42 2.28
N PRO A 101 -7.67 22.57 2.97
CA PRO A 101 -7.91 23.86 2.34
C PRO A 101 -6.86 24.11 1.25
N SER A 102 -7.33 24.43 0.06
CA SER A 102 -6.48 24.80 -1.08
C SER A 102 -6.48 26.32 -1.23
N LEU A 103 -5.37 26.90 -1.68
CA LEU A 103 -5.32 28.32 -2.06
C LEU A 103 -5.48 28.53 -3.57
N ILE A 104 -5.65 27.42 -4.32
CA ILE A 104 -5.73 27.39 -5.77
C ILE A 104 -7.05 26.74 -6.21
N LEU A 105 -7.72 27.37 -7.18
CA LEU A 105 -8.98 26.94 -7.81
C LEU A 105 -8.73 26.13 -9.11
N THR A 106 -7.59 25.46 -9.20
CA THR A 106 -7.18 24.68 -10.37
C THR A 106 -7.26 23.19 -10.07
N ASP A 107 -7.10 22.36 -11.10
CA ASP A 107 -6.95 20.92 -10.92
C ASP A 107 -5.76 20.64 -10.00
N VAL A 108 -6.01 19.81 -8.99
CA VAL A 108 -5.00 19.37 -8.02
C VAL A 108 -4.68 17.92 -8.32
N THR A 109 -3.40 17.62 -8.55
CA THR A 109 -2.95 16.24 -8.73
C THR A 109 -3.20 15.45 -7.45
N PHE A 110 -3.93 14.35 -7.55
CA PHE A 110 -4.08 13.39 -6.47
C PHE A 110 -3.03 12.29 -6.61
N THR A 111 -2.33 11.96 -5.53
CA THR A 111 -1.42 10.80 -5.48
C THR A 111 -1.66 10.03 -4.20
N LEU A 112 -1.94 8.73 -4.32
CA LEU A 112 -1.94 7.84 -3.17
C LEU A 112 -0.51 7.42 -2.88
N ALA A 113 0.00 7.81 -1.71
CA ALA A 113 1.29 7.36 -1.21
C ALA A 113 1.07 6.32 -0.12
N TRP A 114 1.96 5.33 -0.01
CA TRP A 114 1.93 4.33 1.05
C TRP A 114 3.36 3.94 1.41
N GLY A 115 3.58 3.59 2.67
CA GLY A 115 4.90 3.20 3.13
C GLY A 115 4.87 2.65 4.55
N ASN A 116 5.95 1.96 4.92
CA ASN A 116 6.21 1.61 6.31
C ASN A 116 6.62 2.88 7.06
N ARG A 117 6.20 3.00 8.31
CA ARG A 117 6.61 4.12 9.19
C ARG A 117 8.14 4.26 9.39
N TYR A 118 8.91 3.31 8.86
CA TYR A 118 10.37 3.20 8.99
C TYR A 118 11.18 3.55 7.74
N ASN A 119 10.55 3.85 6.59
CA ASN A 119 11.27 4.34 5.40
C ASN A 119 10.74 5.71 5.00
N SER A 120 11.34 6.74 5.61
CA SER A 120 11.28 8.16 5.28
C SER A 120 12.15 8.50 4.07
#